data_AF-A0A7L3M0T0-F1
#
_entry.id   AF-A0A7L3M0T0-F1
#
_cell.length_a   1.000
_cell.length_b   1.000
_cell.length_c   1.000
_cell.angle_alpha   90.00
_cell.angle_beta   90.00
_cell.angle_gamma   90.00
#
_symmetry.space_group_name_H-M   'P 1'
#
loop_
_entity.id
_entity.type
_entity.pdbx_description
1 polymer ?
#
loop_
_entity_poly.entity_id
_entity_poly.type
_entity_poly.pdbx_seq_one_letter_code
_entity_poly.pdbx_strand_id
1 'polypeptide(L)'
;LLQGSQLYSVIDAVPVRRWKEFMRVLGLKETEIELVELEVPHIRDRQYEMLKRWCQQTSPSLQRLFAALERMELGGCAETLRRALPTGP
;
A
#
# COMPACT_ATOMS: atom_id res chain seq x y z
N LEU A 1 8.68 9.69 -5.03
CA LEU A 1 7.66 9.07 -4.13
C LEU A 1 6.45 8.69 -4.98
N LEU A 2 5.71 7.64 -4.61
CA LEU A 2 4.52 7.23 -5.36
C LEU A 2 3.59 8.45 -5.54
N GLN A 3 3.26 8.79 -6.79
CA GLN A 3 2.27 9.82 -7.12
C GLN A 3 0.86 9.22 -7.02
N GLY A 4 -0.17 10.08 -7.02
CA GLY A 4 -1.57 9.68 -6.79
C GLY A 4 -2.05 8.49 -7.63
N SER A 5 -1.71 8.45 -8.92
CA SER A 5 -2.05 7.33 -9.82
C SER A 5 -1.35 6.02 -9.44
N GLN A 6 -0.12 6.08 -8.94
CA GLN A 6 0.66 4.91 -8.55
C GLN A 6 0.17 4.29 -7.23
N LEU A 7 -0.46 5.08 -6.35
CA LEU A 7 -1.10 4.55 -5.14
C LEU A 7 -2.29 3.66 -5.49
N TYR A 8 -3.08 4.04 -6.50
CA TYR A 8 -4.19 3.21 -6.99
C TYR A 8 -3.70 1.89 -7.58
N SER A 9 -2.56 1.87 -8.27
CA SER A 9 -1.96 0.61 -8.74
C SER A 9 -1.66 -0.36 -7.60
N VAL A 10 -1.23 0.14 -6.44
CA VAL A 10 -1.02 -0.69 -5.24
C VAL A 10 -2.36 -1.19 -4.68
N ILE A 11 -3.37 -0.31 -4.62
CA ILE A 11 -4.72 -0.67 -4.14
C ILE A 11 -5.34 -1.77 -5.01
N ASP A 12 -5.20 -1.67 -6.33
CA ASP A 12 -5.76 -2.64 -7.26
C ASP A 12 -5.00 -3.98 -7.25
N ALA A 13 -3.71 -3.97 -6.90
CA ALA A 13 -2.89 -5.18 -6.85
C ALA A 13 -3.06 -5.99 -5.56
N VAL A 14 -3.35 -5.35 -4.42
CA VAL A 14 -3.38 -6.01 -3.10
C VAL A 14 -4.80 -6.42 -2.70
N PRO A 15 -5.05 -7.69 -2.36
CA PRO A 15 -6.38 -8.14 -1.93
C PRO A 15 -6.86 -7.37 -0.70
N VAL A 16 -8.10 -6.86 -0.75
CA VAL A 16 -8.70 -6.06 0.32
C VAL A 16 -8.65 -6.73 1.70
N ARG A 17 -8.78 -8.07 1.75
CA ARG A 17 -8.72 -8.86 2.98
C ARG A 17 -7.33 -8.87 3.62
N ARG A 18 -6.27 -8.68 2.83
CA ARG A 18 -4.86 -8.65 3.27
C ARG A 18 -4.36 -7.23 3.51
N TRP A 19 -5.20 -6.22 3.29
CA TRP A 19 -4.78 -4.82 3.25
C TRP A 19 -4.17 -4.31 4.58
N LYS A 20 -4.84 -4.55 5.71
CA LYS A 20 -4.35 -4.07 7.02
C LYS A 20 -3.03 -4.71 7.40
N GLU A 21 -2.91 -6.02 7.17
CA GLU A 21 -1.66 -6.74 7.37
C GLU A 21 -0.54 -6.17 6.48
N PHE A 22 -0.85 -5.87 5.22
CA PHE A 22 0.09 -5.22 4.31
C PHE A 22 0.57 -3.86 4.83
N MET A 23 -0.33 -3.00 5.32
CA MET A 23 0.04 -1.71 5.90
C MET A 23 0.92 -1.86 7.15
N ARG A 24 0.65 -2.86 8.00
CA ARG A 24 1.51 -3.17 9.17
C ARG A 24 2.90 -3.61 8.75
N VAL A 25 3.01 -4.49 7.74
CA VAL A 25 4.31 -4.95 7.21
C VAL A 25 5.10 -3.78 6.60
N LEU A 26 4.43 -2.82 5.96
CA LEU A 26 5.04 -1.59 5.46
C LEU A 26 5.54 -0.65 6.57
N GLY A 27 5.08 -0.87 7.80
CA GLY A 27 5.45 -0.11 8.99
C GLY A 27 4.51 1.05 9.30
N LEU A 28 3.29 1.07 8.75
CA LEU A 28 2.27 2.01 9.23
C LEU A 28 1.83 1.57 10.63
N LYS A 29 1.83 2.50 11.59
CA LYS A 29 1.46 2.24 12.98
C LYS A 29 0.01 1.76 13.06
N GLU A 30 -0.28 0.83 13.97
CA GLU A 30 -1.64 0.34 14.19
C GLU A 30 -2.61 1.49 14.52
N THR A 31 -2.18 2.45 15.34
CA THR A 31 -2.99 3.63 15.68
C THR A 31 -3.40 4.46 14.45
N GLU A 32 -2.56 4.52 13.41
CA GLU A 32 -2.91 5.22 12.17
C GLU A 32 -3.90 4.42 11.33
N ILE A 33 -3.76 3.08 11.33
CA ILE A 33 -4.68 2.18 10.64
C ILE A 33 -6.08 2.30 11.27
N GLU A 34 -6.16 2.20 12.59
CA GLU A 34 -7.41 2.34 13.35
C GLU A 34 -8.07 3.71 13.14
N LEU A 35 -7.26 4.78 13.20
CA LEU A 35 -7.74 6.14 13.00
C LEU A 35 -8.34 6.32 11.59
N VAL A 36 -7.68 5.82 10.54
CA VAL A 36 -8.23 5.88 9.17
C VAL A 36 -9.51 5.05 9.03
N GLU A 37 -9.61 3.88 9.68
CA GLU A 37 -10.84 3.08 9.64
C GLU A 37 -12.04 3.80 10.25
N LEU A 38 -11.81 4.61 11.29
CA LEU A 38 -12.82 5.42 11.96
C LEU A 38 -13.21 6.66 11.14
N GLU A 39 -12.22 7.40 10.62
CA GLU A 39 -12.45 8.70 9.95
C GLU A 39 -12.97 8.57 8.52
N VAL A 40 -12.55 7.52 7.80
CA VAL A 40 -12.85 7.38 6.38
C VAL A 40 -13.88 6.27 6.20
N PRO A 41 -15.09 6.53 5.67
CA PRO A 41 -16.15 5.51 5.62
C PRO A 41 -15.97 4.51 4.47
N HIS A 42 -15.47 4.99 3.31
CA HIS A 42 -15.37 4.17 2.10
C HIS A 42 -14.06 3.38 2.07
N ILE A 43 -14.17 2.09 1.73
CA ILE A 43 -13.03 1.17 1.78
C ILE A 43 -11.88 1.58 0.87
N ARG A 44 -12.17 2.02 -0.35
CA ARG A 44 -11.14 2.43 -1.32
C ARG A 44 -10.41 3.69 -0.85
N ASP A 45 -11.14 4.63 -0.27
CA ASP A 45 -10.58 5.86 0.30
C ASP A 45 -9.75 5.57 1.55
N ARG A 46 -10.16 4.61 2.39
CA ARG A 46 -9.34 4.12 3.52
C ARG A 46 -8.00 3.58 3.04
N GLN A 47 -8.02 2.73 2.00
CA GLN A 47 -6.80 2.16 1.44
C GLN A 47 -5.87 3.27 0.93
N TYR A 48 -6.42 4.24 0.21
CA TYR A 48 -5.67 5.39 -0.26
C TYR A 48 -5.07 6.21 0.89
N GLU A 49 -5.87 6.56 1.89
CA GLU A 49 -5.44 7.40 3.02
C GLU A 49 -4.37 6.69 3.86
N MET A 50 -4.47 5.36 4.07
CA MET A 50 -3.42 4.58 4.73
C MET A 50 -2.08 4.65 3.97
N LEU A 51 -2.09 4.46 2.66
CA LEU A 51 -0.87 4.57 1.84
C LEU A 51 -0.30 5.98 1.86
N LYS A 52 -1.17 7.00 1.79
CA LYS A 52 -0.76 8.41 1.87
C LYS A 52 -0.07 8.72 3.20
N ARG A 53 -0.63 8.28 4.32
CA ARG A 53 -0.02 8.44 5.65
C ARG A 53 1.30 7.68 5.77
N TRP A 54 1.37 6.46 5.25
CA TRP A 54 2.63 5.71 5.17
C TRP A 54 3.68 6.48 4.36
N CYS A 55 3.30 7.07 3.22
CA CYS A 55 4.18 7.88 2.40
C CYS A 55 4.71 9.14 3.11
N GLN A 56 3.92 9.71 4.02
CA GLN A 56 4.27 10.92 4.78
C GLN A 56 5.12 10.62 6.02
N GLN A 57 4.91 9.48 6.66
CA GLN A 57 5.52 9.13 7.96
C GLN A 57 6.76 8.24 7.84
N THR A 58 7.03 7.69 6.66
CA THR A 58 8.16 6.78 6.42
C THR A 58 8.97 7.22 5.21
N SER A 59 10.10 6.56 4.96
CA SER A 59 10.84 6.68 3.69
C SER A 59 10.27 5.69 2.67
N PRO A 60 9.35 6.11 1.79
CA PRO A 60 8.60 5.21 0.92
C PRO A 60 9.44 4.85 -0.29
N SER A 61 9.54 3.57 -0.61
CA SER A 61 10.23 3.11 -1.82
C SER A 61 9.52 1.92 -2.44
N LEU A 62 9.68 1.75 -3.76
CA LEU A 62 9.17 0.58 -4.47
C LEU A 62 9.75 -0.72 -3.90
N GLN A 63 11.02 -0.69 -3.51
CA GLN A 63 11.68 -1.84 -2.88
C GLN A 63 10.96 -2.27 -1.59
N ARG A 64 10.51 -1.33 -0.74
CA ARG A 64 9.76 -1.66 0.48
C ARG A 64 8.40 -2.27 0.17
N LEU A 65 7.72 -1.79 -0.87
CA LEU A 65 6.44 -2.35 -1.32
C LEU A 65 6.63 -3.79 -1.81
N PHE A 66 7.59 -4.03 -2.70
CA PHE A 66 7.85 -5.37 -3.21
C PHE A 66 8.32 -6.32 -2.11
N ALA A 67 9.21 -5.88 -1.22
CA ALA A 67 9.66 -6.69 -0.09
C ALA A 67 8.50 -7.04 0.86
N ALA A 68 7.56 -6.12 1.10
CA ALA A 68 6.37 -6.41 1.90
C ALA A 68 5.48 -7.46 1.23
N LEU A 69 5.22 -7.34 -0.08
CA LEU A 69 4.43 -8.31 -0.84
C LEU A 69 5.08 -9.69 -0.83
N GLU A 70 6.40 -9.77 -1.06
CA GLU A 70 7.15 -11.03 -1.05
C GLU A 70 7.11 -11.69 0.35
N ARG A 71 7.30 -10.91 1.42
CA ARG A 71 7.20 -11.41 2.81
C ARG A 71 5.82 -11.93 3.19
N MET A 72 4.79 -11.44 2.51
CA MET A 72 3.39 -11.86 2.72
C MET A 72 2.96 -12.96 1.76
N GLU A 73 3.89 -13.55 1.00
CA GLU A 73 3.61 -14.56 -0.03
C GLU A 73 2.65 -14.05 -1.12
N LEU A 74 2.60 -12.73 -1.33
CA LEU A 74 1.80 -12.05 -2.35
C LEU A 74 2.64 -11.81 -3.63
N GLY A 75 3.40 -12.81 -4.05
CA GLY A 75 4.29 -12.72 -5.23
C GLY A 75 3.54 -12.33 -6.52
N GLY A 76 2.33 -12.87 -6.74
CA GLY A 76 1.50 -12.49 -7.87
C GLY A 76 1.05 -11.03 -7.85
N CYS A 77 0.80 -10.45 -6.67
CA CYS A 77 0.49 -9.03 -6.52
C CYS A 77 1.72 -8.17 -6.84
N ALA A 78 2.92 -8.61 -6.43
CA ALA A 78 4.16 -7.93 -6.75
C ALA A 78 4.41 -7.88 -8.27
N GLU A 79 4.17 -8.99 -8.99
CA GLU A 79 4.25 -9.00 -10.45
C GLU A 79 3.24 -8.07 -11.12
N THR A 80 1.96 -8.12 -10.71
CA THR A 80 0.92 -7.21 -11.21
C THR A 80 1.33 -5.75 -11.01
N LEU A 81 1.83 -5.41 -9.82
CA LEU A 81 2.27 -4.07 -9.50
C LEU A 81 3.51 -3.65 -10.32
N ARG A 82 4.48 -4.54 -10.56
CA ARG A 82 5.64 -4.28 -11.43
C ARG A 82 5.23 -3.93 -12.86
N ARG A 83 4.18 -4.56 -13.38
CA ARG A 83 3.66 -4.30 -14.73
C ARG A 83 2.84 -3.01 -14.81
N ALA A 84 2.14 -2.66 -13.73
CA ALA A 84 1.30 -1.47 -13.66
C ALA A 84 2.09 -0.18 -13.42
N LEU A 85 3.18 -0.26 -12.67
CA LEU A 85 4.05 0.88 -12.46
C LEU A 85 4.98 1.04 -13.66
N PRO A 86 5.09 2.24 -14.25
CA PRO A 86 6.13 2.48 -15.24
C PRO A 86 7.47 2.28 -14.55
N THR A 87 8.21 1.24 -14.95
CA THR A 87 9.66 1.25 -14.80
C THR A 87 10.12 2.50 -15.55
N GLY A 88 10.60 3.51 -14.82
CA GLY A 88 11.23 4.68 -15.45
C GLY A 88 12.31 4.26 -16.45
N PRO A 89 12.70 5.16 -17.37
CA PRO A 89 13.43 4.83 -18.60
C PRO A 89 14.66 3.96 -18.40
#